data_AF-A0A2S1JST9-F1
#
_entry.id   AF-A0A2S1JST9-F1
#
_cell.length_a   1.000
_cell.length_b   1.000
_cell.length_c   1.000
_cell.angle_alpha   90.00
_cell.angle_beta   90.00
_cell.angle_gamma   90.00
#
_symmetry.space_group_name_H-M   'P 1'
#
loop_
_entity.id
_entity.type
_entity.pdbx_description
1 polymer ?
#
loop_
_entity_poly.entity_id
_entity_poly.type
_entity_poly.pdbx_seq_one_letter_code
_entity_poly.pdbx_strand_id
1 'polypeptide(L)'
;MPSYDNFISLLEKDFELAFKTYELDFNTEAFDSKPDAYEIEFDFEFVKPNKIMMVKSGNSGKKATYLTWARQKAVPVTLNSKSPPYFFTSHLSNCRMTFKFHDDQSKSVTVIHVAGDVSQGGTIKGSKQRDELEKMVKTPDVTGERRLSIGGPKGGRKGANFKKKQAKLGTAYYDTCARVFGVRDDSGQWTFYTQNIGRKDELLGFFEVQQFN
;
A
#
# COMPACT_ATOMS: atom_id res chain seq x y z
N MET A 1 -11.30 25.37 -6.88
CA MET A 1 -9.95 24.98 -7.35
C MET A 1 -9.37 23.97 -6.37
N PRO A 2 -8.47 23.08 -6.79
CA PRO A 2 -7.71 22.23 -5.88
C PRO A 2 -6.84 23.08 -4.94
N SER A 3 -6.86 22.75 -3.66
CA SER A 3 -6.17 23.50 -2.59
C SER A 3 -6.00 22.60 -1.35
N TYR A 4 -5.22 23.05 -0.36
CA TYR A 4 -5.09 22.35 0.93
C TYR A 4 -6.46 22.14 1.58
N ASP A 5 -7.26 23.20 1.72
CA ASP A 5 -8.58 23.12 2.34
C ASP A 5 -9.53 22.20 1.57
N ASN A 6 -9.42 22.17 0.24
CA ASN A 6 -10.19 21.26 -0.60
C ASN A 6 -9.76 19.81 -0.36
N PHE A 7 -8.45 19.52 -0.33
CA PHE A 7 -7.96 18.17 -0.02
C PHE A 7 -8.41 17.71 1.37
N ILE A 8 -8.26 18.54 2.41
CA ILE A 8 -8.71 18.19 3.76
C ILE A 8 -10.21 17.97 3.79
N SER A 9 -11.00 18.85 3.15
CA SER A 9 -12.44 18.67 3.10
C SER A 9 -12.86 17.42 2.32
N LEU A 10 -12.16 17.05 1.25
CA LEU A 10 -12.42 15.80 0.53
C LEU A 10 -11.97 14.61 1.34
N LEU A 11 -10.83 14.67 2.01
CA LEU A 11 -10.34 13.60 2.87
C LEU A 11 -11.40 13.28 3.94
N GLU A 12 -11.99 14.29 4.58
CA GLU A 12 -13.03 14.09 5.61
C GLU A 12 -14.37 13.57 5.07
N LYS A 13 -14.74 13.90 3.82
CA LYS A 13 -16.07 13.60 3.26
C LYS A 13 -16.09 12.37 2.36
N ASP A 14 -15.03 12.19 1.59
CA ASP A 14 -14.89 11.20 0.53
C ASP A 14 -13.40 10.95 0.28
N PHE A 15 -12.81 10.10 1.12
CA PHE A 15 -11.41 9.69 1.02
C PHE A 15 -11.07 9.21 -0.39
N GLU A 16 -11.97 8.46 -1.04
CA GLU A 16 -11.74 7.94 -2.37
C GLU A 16 -11.59 9.06 -3.40
N LEU A 17 -12.49 10.03 -3.39
CA LEU A 17 -12.39 11.20 -4.26
C LEU A 17 -11.14 12.03 -3.95
N ALA A 18 -10.76 12.15 -2.68
CA ALA A 18 -9.52 12.83 -2.29
C ALA A 18 -8.30 12.15 -2.93
N PHE A 19 -8.15 10.83 -2.79
CA PHE A 19 -7.03 10.08 -3.34
C PHE A 19 -7.07 9.90 -4.86
N LYS A 20 -8.23 10.08 -5.50
CA LYS A 20 -8.37 10.19 -6.97
C LYS A 20 -8.00 11.58 -7.49
N THR A 21 -8.26 12.63 -6.71
CA THR A 21 -8.06 14.03 -7.11
C THR A 21 -6.62 14.49 -6.88
N TYR A 22 -5.98 14.01 -5.80
CA TYR A 22 -4.64 14.43 -5.39
C TYR A 22 -3.60 13.32 -5.53
N GLU A 23 -2.45 13.68 -6.10
CA GLU A 23 -1.22 12.89 -6.11
C GLU A 23 -0.53 13.01 -4.76
N LEU A 24 -0.36 11.86 -4.08
CA LEU A 24 0.40 11.79 -2.85
C LEU A 24 1.78 11.23 -3.11
N ASP A 25 2.77 12.03 -2.78
CA ASP A 25 4.17 11.67 -2.89
C ASP A 25 4.88 11.85 -1.55
N PHE A 26 6.06 11.27 -1.40
CA PHE A 26 6.96 11.52 -0.28
C PHE A 26 8.37 11.07 -0.64
N ASN A 27 9.37 11.69 0.00
CA ASN A 27 10.75 11.31 -0.17
C ASN A 27 11.06 10.00 0.56
N THR A 28 10.93 8.87 -0.14
CA THR A 28 11.18 7.52 0.40
C THR A 28 12.54 7.42 1.11
N GLU A 29 13.60 8.09 0.64
CA GLU A 29 14.91 8.04 1.30
C GLU A 29 14.87 8.63 2.71
N ALA A 30 14.09 9.69 2.92
CA ALA A 30 13.93 10.30 4.25
C ALA A 30 13.23 9.34 5.23
N PHE A 31 12.29 8.53 4.74
CA PHE A 31 11.51 7.59 5.56
C PHE A 31 12.17 6.20 5.67
N ASP A 32 12.89 5.72 4.67
CA ASP A 32 13.65 4.46 4.72
C ASP A 32 14.98 4.59 5.48
N SER A 33 15.24 5.75 6.10
CA SER A 33 16.42 6.01 6.92
C SER A 33 16.56 5.07 8.13
N LYS A 34 15.50 4.36 8.52
CA LYS A 34 15.53 3.27 9.49
C LYS A 34 14.77 2.06 8.93
N PRO A 35 15.25 0.83 9.16
CA PRO A 35 14.52 -0.38 8.77
C PRO A 35 13.28 -0.59 9.65
N ASP A 36 12.35 -1.41 9.14
CA ASP A 36 11.11 -1.90 9.80
C ASP A 36 9.93 -0.91 9.82
N ALA A 37 8.81 -1.31 10.41
CA ALA A 37 7.58 -0.52 10.46
C ALA A 37 7.53 0.36 11.72
N TYR A 38 7.12 1.63 11.60
CA TYR A 38 7.08 2.53 12.73
C TYR A 38 6.05 3.65 12.60
N GLU A 39 5.66 4.24 13.73
CA GLU A 39 4.81 5.43 13.79
C GLU A 39 5.64 6.68 13.56
N ILE A 40 5.10 7.60 12.77
CA ILE A 40 5.73 8.85 12.43
C ILE A 40 4.77 10.01 12.44
N GLU A 41 5.30 11.16 12.82
CA GLU A 41 4.65 12.44 12.62
C GLU A 41 4.98 12.97 11.22
N PHE A 42 3.96 13.45 10.53
CA PHE A 42 4.06 13.88 9.14
C PHE A 42 3.20 15.11 8.88
N ASP A 43 3.53 15.86 7.84
CA ASP A 43 2.68 16.94 7.35
C ASP A 43 2.51 16.88 5.83
N PHE A 44 1.56 17.66 5.31
CA PHE A 44 1.26 17.75 3.89
C PHE A 44 1.75 19.08 3.31
N GLU A 45 2.67 19.01 2.34
CA GLU A 45 3.18 20.16 1.61
C GLU A 45 2.63 20.17 0.19
N PHE A 46 1.94 21.24 -0.19
CA PHE A 46 1.42 21.41 -1.55
C PHE A 46 2.52 21.88 -2.49
N VAL A 47 2.99 20.99 -3.35
CA VAL A 47 4.01 21.32 -4.35
C VAL A 47 3.39 21.73 -5.70
N LYS A 48 2.15 21.30 -5.98
CA LYS A 48 1.30 21.73 -7.12
C LYS A 48 -0.18 21.64 -6.72
N PRO A 49 -1.13 22.23 -7.49
CA PRO A 49 -2.55 22.22 -7.12
C PRO A 49 -3.12 20.85 -6.75
N ASN A 50 -2.68 19.79 -7.45
CA ASN A 50 -3.09 18.40 -7.19
C ASN A 50 -1.94 17.52 -6.68
N LYS A 51 -0.80 18.08 -6.25
CA LYS A 51 0.34 17.27 -5.80
C LYS A 51 0.75 17.66 -4.41
N ILE A 52 0.69 16.68 -3.52
CA ILE A 52 0.96 16.79 -2.11
C ILE A 52 2.17 15.93 -1.77
N MET A 53 3.17 16.54 -1.17
CA MET A 53 4.34 15.87 -0.61
C MET A 53 4.10 15.64 0.88
N MET A 54 4.10 14.38 1.33
CA MET A 54 4.14 14.08 2.75
C MET A 54 5.58 14.17 3.23
N VAL A 55 5.79 14.98 4.26
CA VAL A 55 7.12 15.26 4.82
C VAL A 55 7.15 14.84 6.28
N LYS A 56 8.29 14.34 6.74
CA LYS A 56 8.49 14.03 8.16
C LYS A 56 8.48 15.34 8.94
N SER A 57 7.69 15.40 10.01
CA SER A 57 7.60 16.57 10.89
C SER A 57 7.75 16.10 12.33
N GLY A 58 8.51 16.82 13.16
CA GLY A 58 8.58 16.53 14.61
C GLY A 58 7.60 17.36 15.44
N ASN A 59 6.80 18.19 14.78
CA ASN A 59 5.89 19.15 15.41
C ASN A 59 4.46 19.00 14.88
N SER A 60 4.17 17.95 14.11
CA SER A 60 2.84 17.72 13.54
C SER A 60 1.99 16.91 14.50
N GLY A 61 0.73 17.32 14.69
CA GLY A 61 -0.27 16.49 15.36
C GLY A 61 -0.72 15.28 14.54
N LYS A 62 -0.39 15.21 13.24
CA LYS A 62 -0.79 14.13 12.35
C LYS A 62 0.21 12.98 12.41
N LYS A 63 -0.29 11.75 12.62
CA LYS A 63 0.51 10.54 12.77
C LYS A 63 0.13 9.46 11.78
N ALA A 64 1.12 8.74 11.28
CA ALA A 64 0.94 7.62 10.36
C ALA A 64 1.85 6.45 10.73
N THR A 65 1.46 5.25 10.35
CA THR A 65 2.36 4.10 10.30
C THR A 65 3.05 4.04 8.95
N TYR A 66 4.37 4.01 8.95
CA TYR A 66 5.19 3.79 7.77
C TYR A 66 5.72 2.37 7.71
N LEU A 67 5.54 1.70 6.56
CA LEU A 67 6.09 0.38 6.28
C LEU A 67 7.21 0.45 5.24
N THR A 68 8.44 0.36 5.75
CA THR A 68 9.69 0.35 4.96
C THR A 68 9.80 -0.90 4.08
N TRP A 69 10.68 -0.81 3.09
CA TRP A 69 11.16 -1.99 2.36
C TRP A 69 12.44 -2.51 3.02
N ALA A 70 12.61 -3.84 3.04
CA ALA A 70 13.87 -4.44 3.45
C ALA A 70 14.30 -5.53 2.47
N ARG A 71 15.58 -5.45 2.06
CA ARG A 71 16.24 -6.40 1.15
C ARG A 71 15.97 -7.85 1.51
N GLN A 72 15.44 -8.61 0.56
CA GLN A 72 15.17 -10.06 0.66
C GLN A 72 14.33 -10.47 1.88
N LYS A 73 13.48 -9.57 2.39
CA LYS A 73 12.64 -9.81 3.56
C LYS A 73 11.16 -9.57 3.25
N ALA A 74 10.31 -10.11 4.13
CA ALA A 74 8.93 -9.70 4.27
C ALA A 74 8.81 -8.88 5.56
N VAL A 75 8.49 -7.59 5.43
CA VAL A 75 8.32 -6.67 6.56
C VAL A 75 6.83 -6.54 6.85
N PRO A 76 6.35 -6.98 8.03
CA PRO A 76 4.94 -6.86 8.40
C PRO A 76 4.67 -5.65 9.30
N VAL A 77 3.43 -5.17 9.29
CA VAL A 77 2.86 -4.35 10.35
C VAL A 77 1.38 -4.66 10.53
N THR A 78 0.96 -4.82 11.79
CA THR A 78 -0.45 -4.98 12.12
C THR A 78 -1.05 -3.62 12.46
N LEU A 79 -2.04 -3.21 11.67
CA LEU A 79 -2.80 -1.99 11.84
C LEU A 79 -4.11 -2.32 12.57
N ASN A 80 -4.39 -1.61 13.66
CA ASN A 80 -5.60 -1.81 14.46
C ASN A 80 -6.01 -0.49 15.16
N SER A 81 -6.88 -0.57 16.17
CA SER A 81 -7.40 0.61 16.89
C SER A 81 -6.33 1.45 17.59
N LYS A 82 -5.17 0.87 17.91
CA LYS A 82 -4.04 1.54 18.56
C LYS A 82 -3.09 2.18 17.56
N SER A 83 -3.16 1.80 16.29
CA SER A 83 -2.31 2.38 15.24
C SER A 83 -2.79 3.78 14.86
N PRO A 84 -1.89 4.67 14.41
CA PRO A 84 -2.28 5.93 13.79
C PRO A 84 -3.30 5.71 12.65
N PRO A 85 -4.17 6.69 12.35
CA PRO A 85 -5.25 6.51 11.38
C PRO A 85 -4.80 6.51 9.93
N TYR A 86 -3.51 6.76 9.66
CA TYR A 86 -2.94 6.79 8.32
C TYR A 86 -1.85 5.73 8.18
N PHE A 87 -1.73 5.17 6.99
CA PHE A 87 -0.71 4.20 6.63
C PHE A 87 -0.09 4.55 5.29
N PHE A 88 1.22 4.33 5.16
CA PHE A 88 1.89 4.35 3.86
C PHE A 88 3.08 3.41 3.80
N THR A 89 3.46 3.04 2.59
CA THR A 89 4.59 2.14 2.33
C THR A 89 5.63 2.77 1.41
N SER A 90 6.88 2.33 1.52
CA SER A 90 7.92 2.57 0.53
C SER A 90 7.49 2.15 -0.88
N HIS A 91 8.23 2.60 -1.90
CA HIS A 91 7.92 2.24 -3.28
C HIS A 91 7.90 0.72 -3.51
N LEU A 92 6.87 0.28 -4.22
CA LEU A 92 6.77 -1.08 -4.71
C LEU A 92 7.35 -1.14 -6.12
N SER A 93 8.48 -1.83 -6.26
CA SER A 93 9.11 -2.11 -7.56
C SER A 93 9.57 -3.56 -7.59
N ASN A 94 8.92 -4.40 -8.39
CA ASN A 94 9.04 -5.86 -8.33
C ASN A 94 8.62 -6.50 -6.99
N CYS A 95 8.06 -5.72 -6.07
CA CYS A 95 7.62 -6.15 -4.74
C CYS A 95 6.22 -6.76 -4.75
N ARG A 96 5.84 -7.36 -3.62
CA ARG A 96 4.46 -7.73 -3.32
C ARG A 96 4.02 -7.09 -2.01
N MET A 97 2.81 -6.54 -1.99
CA MET A 97 2.10 -6.20 -0.76
C MET A 97 1.05 -7.28 -0.47
N THR A 98 0.98 -7.75 0.76
CA THR A 98 -0.07 -8.68 1.21
C THR A 98 -0.85 -8.04 2.37
N PHE A 99 -2.17 -8.14 2.32
CA PHE A 99 -3.08 -7.71 3.36
C PHE A 99 -3.76 -8.96 3.94
N LYS A 100 -3.56 -9.20 5.23
CA LYS A 100 -4.20 -10.28 5.97
C LYS A 100 -5.14 -9.64 6.99
N PHE A 101 -6.44 -9.72 6.74
CA PHE A 101 -7.49 -9.22 7.62
C PHE A 101 -7.73 -10.20 8.75
N HIS A 102 -7.95 -9.67 9.96
CA HIS A 102 -8.11 -10.46 11.20
C HIS A 102 -9.52 -10.38 11.77
N ASP A 103 -10.40 -9.67 11.07
CA ASP A 103 -11.82 -9.57 11.35
C ASP A 103 -12.56 -9.28 10.03
N ASP A 104 -13.87 -9.54 10.01
CA ASP A 104 -14.69 -9.38 8.82
C ASP A 104 -15.05 -7.91 8.52
N GLN A 105 -14.76 -7.00 9.47
CA GLN A 105 -15.04 -5.56 9.36
C GLN A 105 -13.81 -4.77 8.90
N SER A 106 -12.69 -5.44 8.60
CA SER A 106 -11.41 -4.82 8.23
C SER A 106 -10.89 -3.80 9.26
N LYS A 107 -11.15 -3.99 10.55
CA LYS A 107 -10.67 -3.11 11.63
C LYS A 107 -9.26 -3.45 12.10
N SER A 108 -8.81 -4.68 11.82
CA SER A 108 -7.50 -5.21 12.12
C SER A 108 -6.93 -5.90 10.88
N VAL A 109 -5.75 -5.48 10.45
CA VAL A 109 -5.11 -5.96 9.22
C VAL A 109 -3.60 -5.98 9.36
N THR A 110 -2.96 -7.11 9.05
CA THR A 110 -1.51 -7.16 8.86
C THR A 110 -1.18 -6.89 7.40
N VAL A 111 -0.45 -5.80 7.18
CA VAL A 111 0.11 -5.40 5.89
C VAL A 111 1.55 -5.89 5.82
N ILE A 112 1.92 -6.57 4.73
CA ILE A 112 3.22 -7.21 4.56
C ILE A 112 3.86 -6.74 3.27
N HIS A 113 4.95 -6.00 3.38
CA HIS A 113 5.80 -5.62 2.25
C HIS A 113 6.83 -6.73 2.01
N VAL A 114 6.62 -7.52 0.97
CA VAL A 114 7.53 -8.58 0.52
C VAL A 114 8.45 -8.06 -0.58
N ALA A 115 9.75 -8.13 -0.34
CA ALA A 115 10.76 -7.63 -1.25
C ALA A 115 10.74 -8.33 -2.62
N GLY A 116 10.99 -7.53 -3.67
CA GLY A 116 11.11 -8.01 -5.04
C GLY A 116 12.46 -8.57 -5.44
N ASP A 117 13.52 -8.24 -4.69
CA ASP A 117 14.91 -8.58 -4.95
C ASP A 117 15.31 -9.98 -4.46
N VAL A 118 14.35 -10.91 -4.51
CA VAL A 118 14.61 -12.34 -4.37
C VAL A 118 15.51 -12.82 -5.50
N SER A 119 16.24 -13.93 -5.30
CA SER A 119 17.28 -14.37 -6.25
C SER A 119 16.76 -14.66 -7.67
N GLN A 120 15.46 -14.88 -7.82
CA GLN A 120 14.79 -15.12 -9.10
C GLN A 120 13.89 -13.94 -9.55
N GLY A 121 13.96 -12.78 -8.87
CA GLY A 121 13.30 -11.52 -9.24
C GLY A 121 11.79 -11.63 -9.53
N GLY A 122 11.33 -10.95 -10.58
CA GLY A 122 9.93 -10.95 -11.04
C GLY A 122 9.43 -12.24 -11.71
N THR A 123 10.18 -13.35 -11.67
CA THR A 123 9.80 -14.61 -12.35
C THR A 123 8.79 -15.44 -11.53
N ILE A 124 8.24 -16.51 -12.12
CA ILE A 124 7.41 -17.50 -11.40
C ILE A 124 8.17 -18.12 -10.23
N LYS A 125 9.46 -18.43 -10.41
CA LYS A 125 10.31 -18.94 -9.32
C LYS A 125 10.49 -17.88 -8.23
N GLY A 126 10.66 -16.62 -8.61
CA GLY A 126 10.69 -15.50 -7.67
C GLY A 126 9.37 -15.29 -6.93
N SER A 127 8.23 -15.56 -7.57
CA SER A 127 6.92 -15.55 -6.89
C SER A 127 6.85 -16.60 -5.79
N LYS A 128 7.36 -17.82 -6.01
CA LYS A 128 7.38 -18.86 -4.96
C LYS A 128 8.28 -18.44 -3.78
N GLN A 129 9.43 -17.84 -4.06
CA GLN A 129 10.31 -17.30 -3.02
C GLN A 129 9.62 -16.19 -2.21
N ARG A 130 8.84 -15.31 -2.86
CA ARG A 130 8.03 -14.32 -2.15
C ARG A 130 6.93 -14.97 -1.30
N ASP A 131 6.31 -16.05 -1.77
CA ASP A 131 5.36 -16.82 -0.96
C ASP A 131 6.04 -17.42 0.28
N GLU A 132 7.28 -17.90 0.16
CA GLU A 132 8.07 -18.42 1.27
C GLU A 132 8.43 -17.33 2.29
N LEU A 133 8.90 -16.17 1.82
CA LEU A 133 9.16 -14.99 2.67
C LEU A 133 7.89 -14.58 3.44
N GLU A 134 6.75 -14.52 2.75
CA GLU A 134 5.46 -14.16 3.34
C GLU A 134 4.98 -15.18 4.38
N LYS A 135 5.22 -16.48 4.17
CA LYS A 135 4.86 -17.55 5.12
C LYS A 135 5.67 -17.53 6.40
N MET A 136 6.89 -16.98 6.38
CA MET A 136 7.71 -16.81 7.59
C MET A 136 7.16 -15.73 8.52
N VAL A 137 6.30 -14.84 8.02
CA VAL A 137 5.64 -13.82 8.83
C VAL A 137 4.54 -14.47 9.67
N LYS A 138 4.70 -14.42 10.99
CA LYS A 138 3.65 -14.77 11.94
C LYS A 138 2.60 -13.67 11.96
N THR A 139 1.34 -14.04 11.76
CA THR A 139 0.19 -13.14 11.86
C THR A 139 -0.86 -13.73 12.78
N PRO A 140 -1.76 -12.90 13.36
CA PRO A 140 -3.00 -13.39 13.94
C PRO A 140 -3.83 -14.20 12.93
N ASP A 141 -4.87 -14.86 13.42
CA ASP A 141 -5.81 -15.61 12.58
C ASP A 141 -6.35 -14.73 11.46
N VAL A 142 -6.46 -15.32 10.27
CA VAL A 142 -6.77 -14.60 9.03
C VAL A 142 -8.18 -14.95 8.59
N THR A 143 -9.06 -13.96 8.57
CA THR A 143 -10.42 -14.08 8.03
C THR A 143 -10.45 -13.81 6.52
N GLY A 144 -9.52 -13.00 6.03
CA GLY A 144 -9.39 -12.68 4.61
C GLY A 144 -7.96 -12.33 4.20
N GLU A 145 -7.58 -12.70 2.98
CA GLU A 145 -6.27 -12.38 2.42
C GLU A 145 -6.41 -11.72 1.04
N ARG A 146 -5.61 -10.68 0.80
CA ARG A 146 -5.46 -10.03 -0.50
C ARG A 146 -3.99 -9.77 -0.77
N ARG A 147 -3.57 -9.85 -2.04
CA ARG A 147 -2.20 -9.61 -2.48
C ARG A 147 -2.19 -8.64 -3.66
N LEU A 148 -1.17 -7.80 -3.69
CA LEU A 148 -0.83 -6.88 -4.75
C LEU A 148 0.61 -7.17 -5.18
N SER A 149 0.83 -7.61 -6.40
CA SER A 149 2.17 -7.81 -6.95
C SER A 149 2.47 -6.73 -7.99
N ILE A 150 3.54 -5.99 -7.77
CA ILE A 150 4.00 -4.89 -8.61
C ILE A 150 5.26 -5.37 -9.32
N GLY A 151 5.23 -5.51 -10.64
CA GLY A 151 6.25 -6.16 -11.48
C GLY A 151 5.62 -7.20 -12.41
N GLY A 152 5.79 -7.04 -13.72
CA GLY A 152 5.19 -7.92 -14.71
C GLY A 152 5.84 -9.32 -14.77
N PRO A 153 5.07 -10.37 -15.16
CA PRO A 153 5.67 -11.62 -15.61
C PRO A 153 6.50 -11.33 -16.87
N LYS A 154 7.84 -11.45 -16.81
CA LYS A 154 8.68 -11.35 -18.01
C LYS A 154 8.39 -12.52 -18.95
N GLY A 155 7.94 -12.19 -20.17
CA GLY A 155 7.76 -13.12 -21.28
C GLY A 155 6.51 -12.83 -22.12
N GLY A 156 6.53 -11.77 -22.93
CA GLY A 156 5.74 -11.63 -24.17
C GLY A 156 4.20 -11.64 -24.08
N ARG A 157 3.58 -11.75 -22.90
CA ARG A 157 2.11 -11.74 -22.75
C ARG A 157 1.65 -10.39 -22.23
N LYS A 158 1.00 -9.61 -23.10
CA LYS A 158 0.28 -8.37 -22.76
C LYS A 158 -0.52 -8.60 -21.46
N GLY A 159 -0.16 -7.86 -20.41
CA GLY A 159 -0.63 -8.07 -19.03
C GLY A 159 -2.15 -8.14 -18.88
N ALA A 160 -2.93 -7.55 -19.80
CA ALA A 160 -4.40 -7.59 -19.77
C ALA A 160 -5.01 -9.01 -19.70
N ASN A 161 -4.46 -9.99 -20.42
CA ASN A 161 -5.00 -11.35 -20.44
C ASN A 161 -4.41 -12.27 -19.35
N PHE A 162 -3.26 -11.89 -18.77
CA PHE A 162 -2.70 -12.58 -17.60
C PHE A 162 -3.39 -12.13 -16.29
N LYS A 163 -3.80 -10.85 -16.23
CA LYS A 163 -4.53 -10.20 -15.12
C LYS A 163 -5.80 -10.94 -14.67
N LYS A 164 -6.49 -11.66 -15.56
CA LYS A 164 -7.76 -12.37 -15.25
C LYS A 164 -7.64 -13.88 -15.03
N LYS A 165 -6.57 -14.55 -15.49
CA LYS A 165 -6.52 -16.03 -15.54
C LYS A 165 -5.66 -16.72 -14.47
N GLN A 166 -4.78 -16.01 -13.76
CA GLN A 166 -3.93 -16.61 -12.71
C GLN A 166 -3.79 -15.78 -11.43
N ALA A 167 -4.66 -14.80 -11.21
CA ALA A 167 -4.95 -14.36 -9.86
C ALA A 167 -5.56 -15.57 -9.13
N LYS A 168 -4.74 -16.41 -8.48
CA LYS A 168 -5.23 -17.25 -7.38
C LYS A 168 -6.08 -16.31 -6.53
N LEU A 169 -7.37 -16.62 -6.43
CA LEU A 169 -8.42 -15.87 -5.74
C LEU A 169 -7.81 -14.91 -4.69
N GLY A 170 -7.58 -13.64 -5.06
CA GLY A 170 -7.01 -12.64 -4.17
C GLY A 170 -5.68 -11.95 -4.56
N THR A 171 -4.96 -12.32 -5.63
CA THR A 171 -3.72 -11.59 -6.04
C THR A 171 -3.87 -10.74 -7.31
N ALA A 172 -3.79 -9.41 -7.20
CA ALA A 172 -3.74 -8.47 -8.33
C ALA A 172 -2.30 -8.23 -8.81
N TYR A 173 -2.09 -8.07 -10.13
CA TYR A 173 -0.78 -7.85 -10.74
C TYR A 173 -0.75 -6.55 -11.57
N TYR A 174 0.24 -5.70 -11.31
CA TYR A 174 0.48 -4.48 -12.08
C TYR A 174 1.93 -4.41 -12.55
N ASP A 175 2.13 -4.09 -13.83
CA ASP A 175 3.45 -3.93 -14.43
C ASP A 175 3.87 -2.46 -14.37
N THR A 176 4.21 -1.99 -13.17
CA THR A 176 4.56 -0.59 -12.92
C THR A 176 5.37 -0.43 -11.63
N CYS A 177 5.60 0.80 -11.19
CA CYS A 177 5.98 1.16 -9.82
C CYS A 177 4.75 1.72 -9.11
N ALA A 178 4.50 1.32 -7.87
CA ALA A 178 3.31 1.74 -7.14
C ALA A 178 3.61 2.07 -5.68
N ARG A 179 2.65 2.71 -5.03
CA ARG A 179 2.66 2.98 -3.59
C ARG A 179 1.30 2.67 -3.01
N VAL A 180 1.27 2.16 -1.78
CA VAL A 180 0.04 1.89 -1.03
C VAL A 180 -0.13 2.94 0.05
N PHE A 181 -1.35 3.45 0.16
CA PHE A 181 -1.80 4.31 1.25
C PHE A 181 -2.98 3.63 1.95
N GLY A 182 -3.12 3.83 3.26
CA GLY A 182 -4.25 3.34 4.02
C GLY A 182 -4.83 4.42 4.90
N VAL A 183 -6.15 4.41 5.08
CA VAL A 183 -6.87 5.29 5.99
C VAL A 183 -7.82 4.47 6.85
N ARG A 184 -7.85 4.79 8.13
CA ARG A 184 -8.84 4.29 9.08
C ARG A 184 -9.90 5.37 9.29
N ASP A 185 -11.14 5.02 8.99
CA ASP A 185 -12.28 5.91 9.23
C ASP A 185 -12.71 5.95 10.71
N ASP A 186 -13.70 6.78 11.03
CA ASP A 186 -14.25 6.91 12.39
C ASP A 186 -14.93 5.62 12.89
N SER A 187 -15.37 4.75 11.97
CA SER A 187 -15.90 3.42 12.32
C SER A 187 -14.79 2.44 12.73
N GLY A 188 -13.54 2.81 12.49
CA GLY A 188 -12.34 2.02 12.75
C GLY A 188 -11.95 1.10 11.60
N GLN A 189 -12.61 1.19 10.45
CA GLN A 189 -12.37 0.33 9.29
C GLN A 189 -11.19 0.86 8.46
N TRP A 190 -10.28 -0.04 8.08
CA TRP A 190 -9.16 0.27 7.19
C TRP A 190 -9.54 0.13 5.72
N THR A 191 -9.27 1.18 4.95
CA THR A 191 -9.34 1.17 3.49
C THR A 191 -7.96 1.46 2.90
N PHE A 192 -7.59 0.74 1.84
CA PHE A 192 -6.29 0.88 1.18
C PHE A 192 -6.42 1.30 -0.27
N TYR A 193 -5.51 2.18 -0.69
CA TYR A 193 -5.43 2.77 -2.02
C TYR A 193 -4.06 2.47 -2.62
N THR A 194 -3.99 2.26 -3.94
CA THR A 194 -2.72 2.09 -4.65
C THR A 194 -2.58 3.09 -5.78
N GLN A 195 -1.51 3.88 -5.72
CA GLN A 195 -1.19 4.88 -6.74
C GLN A 195 -0.05 4.39 -7.63
N ASN A 196 -0.23 4.51 -8.94
CA ASN A 196 0.82 4.27 -9.93
C ASN A 196 1.80 5.45 -9.96
N ILE A 197 3.08 5.20 -9.72
CA ILE A 197 4.12 6.24 -9.74
C ILE A 197 4.69 6.44 -11.16
N GLY A 198 4.60 5.40 -12.02
CA GLY A 198 5.11 5.41 -13.39
C GLY A 198 4.13 5.95 -14.44
N ARG A 199 2.81 5.91 -14.17
CA ARG A 199 1.74 6.51 -14.99
C ARG A 199 0.76 7.19 -14.06
N LYS A 200 1.02 8.48 -13.81
CA LYS A 200 0.53 9.22 -12.64
C LYS A 200 -0.95 9.62 -12.73
N ASP A 201 -1.55 9.40 -13.89
CA ASP A 201 -2.97 9.54 -14.22
C ASP A 201 -3.78 8.26 -13.99
N GLU A 202 -3.14 7.12 -13.70
CA GLU A 202 -3.80 5.85 -13.44
C GLU A 202 -3.79 5.52 -11.93
N LEU A 203 -4.95 5.63 -11.28
CA LEU A 203 -5.18 4.92 -10.02
C LEU A 203 -5.29 3.43 -10.35
N LEU A 204 -4.39 2.60 -9.82
CA LEU A 204 -4.31 1.18 -10.23
C LEU A 204 -5.54 0.39 -9.78
N GLY A 205 -6.28 0.89 -8.79
CA GLY A 205 -7.56 0.36 -8.39
C GLY A 205 -7.85 0.61 -6.91
N PHE A 206 -9.14 0.59 -6.64
CA PHE A 206 -9.76 0.57 -5.31
C PHE A 206 -9.75 -0.88 -4.81
N PHE A 207 -9.35 -1.11 -3.55
CA PHE A 207 -9.56 -2.39 -2.90
C PHE A 207 -10.92 -2.33 -2.21
N GLU A 208 -12.00 -2.48 -2.98
CA GLU A 208 -13.31 -2.75 -2.39
C GLU A 208 -13.14 -4.10 -1.72
N VAL A 209 -13.08 -4.08 -0.39
CA VAL A 209 -13.44 -5.23 0.42
C VAL A 209 -14.94 -5.41 0.17
N GLN A 210 -15.32 -5.96 -0.99
CA GLN A 210 -16.67 -6.45 -1.15
C GLN A 210 -16.87 -7.49 -0.06
N GLN A 211 -17.70 -7.14 0.92
CA GLN A 211 -18.26 -8.10 1.85
C GLN A 211 -18.87 -9.21 0.99
N PHE A 212 -18.39 -10.43 1.17
CA PHE A 212 -19.10 -11.58 0.64
C PHE A 212 -20.42 -11.64 1.43
N ASN A 213 -21.49 -11.13 0.81
CA ASN A 213 -22.86 -11.53 1.18
C ASN A 213 -23.12 -12.94 0.67
#